data_AF-A0AAV1ECG4-F1
#
_entry.id   AF-A0AAV1ECG4-F1
#
_cell.length_a   1.000
_cell.length_b   1.000
_cell.length_c   1.000
_cell.angle_alpha   90.00
_cell.angle_beta   90.00
_cell.angle_gamma   90.00
#
_symmetry.space_group_name_H-M   'P 1'
#
loop_
_entity.id
_entity.type
_entity.pdbx_description
1 polymer ?
#
loop_
_entity_poly.entity_id
_entity_poly.type
_entity_poly.pdbx_seq_one_letter_code
_entity_poly.pdbx_strand_id
1 'polypeptide(L)'
;MVFDYKSILSELLDSDWHDETWMENRKRSDLNHIISTLQRYQEENIVVEMLKLDIEDSQFAGHINQCMELARGLIYMRHLSAVVASKGLFQRLGEKFFDLPVPVLEAESLVELHLRMFILKYHERVMWHNLERLRLDCVDFGPSMFKSVVTSCQRLRSLSLSYVKTNFVKLSHVFPHLEDLSIESCPCLETVQISSGTVRKIKLRDNYGLREAQFDVPNIVVFEYKGEVMTKLSFTAVSGRWTSRVKLHHLFNVNTSWFVRLKEFLTRLNKSVVHVDASFGDNVVCNLNEATKDRAFYEVNEEVAEFCVSISAYSALPEACALAIIDGIFYSCHPRVITTECNWHWHGITKLLHEMLVFRNQPDHSWPRRLKLGKDIELFNSKSSQSMQLDKTLEWKGFLKGLRAKNGLDLVSVSFNLEWRT
;
A
#
# COMPACT_ATOMS: atom_id res chain seq x y z
N MET A 1 -6.03 21.60 -19.66
CA MET A 1 -4.69 22.21 -19.45
C MET A 1 -4.21 21.77 -18.08
N VAL A 2 -3.02 21.18 -17.96
CA VAL A 2 -2.48 20.69 -16.67
C VAL A 2 -1.45 21.70 -16.21
N PHE A 3 -1.71 22.42 -15.12
CA PHE A 3 -0.65 23.15 -14.41
C PHE A 3 0.04 22.16 -13.48
N ASP A 4 1.25 21.72 -13.82
CA ASP A 4 2.08 20.92 -12.93
C ASP A 4 3.25 21.76 -12.44
N TYR A 5 3.09 22.37 -11.26
CA TYR A 5 4.11 23.22 -10.64
C TYR A 5 5.45 22.49 -10.47
N LYS A 6 5.44 21.16 -10.31
CA LYS A 6 6.66 20.34 -10.25
C LYS A 6 7.41 20.23 -11.57
N SER A 7 6.71 20.22 -12.71
CA SER A 7 7.34 20.13 -14.03
C SER A 7 8.14 21.39 -14.37
N ILE A 8 7.65 22.56 -13.92
CA ILE A 8 8.33 23.85 -14.08
C ILE A 8 9.59 23.91 -13.21
N LEU A 9 9.60 23.27 -12.04
CA LEU A 9 10.77 23.22 -11.16
C LEU A 9 11.82 22.18 -11.59
N SER A 10 11.40 21.03 -12.13
CA SER A 10 12.33 19.96 -12.53
C SER A 10 13.15 20.27 -13.79
N GLU A 11 12.63 21.09 -14.71
CA GLU A 11 13.38 21.52 -15.92
C GLU A 11 14.47 22.59 -15.62
N LEU A 12 14.55 23.11 -14.38
CA LEU A 12 15.37 24.27 -14.04
C LEU A 12 16.36 24.04 -12.88
N LEU A 13 16.46 22.82 -12.37
CA LEU A 13 17.35 22.44 -11.25
C LEU A 13 18.74 21.95 -11.67
N ASP A 14 19.25 22.39 -12.82
CA ASP A 14 20.59 22.06 -13.31
C ASP A 14 21.64 23.16 -13.07
N SER A 15 21.37 24.14 -12.21
CA SER A 15 22.36 25.17 -11.86
C SER A 15 22.45 25.41 -10.36
N ASP A 16 23.63 25.10 -9.82
CA ASP A 16 24.05 25.32 -8.45
C ASP A 16 23.93 26.79 -7.98
N TRP A 17 23.61 26.94 -6.69
CA TRP A 17 23.70 28.16 -5.84
C TRP A 17 22.78 29.34 -6.15
N HIS A 18 21.58 29.39 -5.56
CA HIS A 18 20.89 30.67 -5.30
C HIS A 18 20.26 30.77 -3.90
N ASP A 19 20.46 31.96 -3.33
CA ASP A 19 19.94 32.53 -2.09
C ASP A 19 18.47 32.16 -1.81
N GLU A 20 18.15 31.82 -0.55
CA GLU A 20 16.78 31.49 -0.12
C GLU A 20 15.78 32.59 -0.51
N THR A 21 16.19 33.86 -0.46
CA THR A 21 15.35 35.00 -0.83
C THR A 21 15.04 35.05 -2.33
N TRP A 22 15.96 34.60 -3.20
CA TRP A 22 15.72 34.51 -4.64
C TRP A 22 14.71 33.40 -4.95
N MET A 23 14.84 32.24 -4.29
CA MET A 23 13.89 31.14 -4.42
C MET A 23 12.48 31.55 -3.95
N GLU A 24 12.36 32.28 -2.84
CA GLU A 24 11.09 32.79 -2.34
C GLU A 24 10.44 33.81 -3.27
N ASN A 25 11.22 34.76 -3.78
CA ASN A 25 10.72 35.76 -4.73
C ASN A 25 10.25 35.13 -6.04
N ARG A 26 10.95 34.09 -6.52
CA ARG A 26 10.55 33.34 -7.72
C ARG A 26 9.26 32.56 -7.51
N LYS A 27 9.13 31.82 -6.39
CA LYS A 27 7.86 31.15 -6.03
C LYS A 27 6.68 32.12 -5.97
N ARG A 28 6.89 33.30 -5.39
CA ARG A 28 5.85 34.36 -5.33
C ARG A 28 5.48 34.86 -6.73
N SER A 29 6.47 35.05 -7.61
CA SER A 29 6.24 35.43 -9.00
C SER A 29 5.43 34.37 -9.76
N ASP A 30 5.77 33.09 -9.59
CA ASP A 30 5.07 31.98 -10.26
C ASP A 30 3.62 31.87 -9.78
N LEU A 31 3.36 32.05 -8.48
CA LEU A 31 2.01 32.08 -7.93
C LEU A 31 1.19 33.27 -8.45
N ASN A 32 1.78 34.47 -8.54
CA ASN A 32 1.12 35.62 -9.14
C ASN A 32 0.82 35.40 -10.62
N HIS A 33 1.70 34.69 -11.33
CA HIS A 33 1.45 34.29 -12.71
C HIS A 33 0.29 33.30 -12.82
N ILE A 34 0.18 32.32 -11.91
CA ILE A 34 -0.95 31.40 -11.85
C ILE A 34 -2.26 32.17 -11.58
N ILE A 35 -2.26 33.07 -10.59
CA ILE A 35 -3.42 33.90 -10.23
C ILE A 35 -3.89 34.73 -11.42
N SER A 36 -2.99 35.47 -12.07
CA SER A 36 -3.33 36.29 -13.25
C SER A 36 -3.82 35.42 -14.42
N THR A 37 -3.28 34.22 -14.59
CA THR A 37 -3.73 33.28 -15.62
C THR A 37 -5.14 32.76 -15.32
N LEU A 38 -5.43 32.40 -14.06
CA LEU A 38 -6.77 31.96 -13.63
C LEU A 38 -7.79 33.10 -13.77
N GLN A 39 -7.43 34.33 -13.42
CA GLN A 39 -8.26 35.53 -13.65
C GLN A 39 -8.61 35.68 -15.13
N ARG A 40 -7.60 35.63 -16.00
CA ARG A 40 -7.79 35.73 -17.44
C ARG A 40 -8.70 34.61 -17.96
N TYR A 41 -8.54 33.38 -17.47
CA TYR A 41 -9.39 32.25 -17.87
C TYR A 41 -10.84 32.43 -17.44
N GLN A 42 -11.06 33.00 -16.26
CA GLN A 42 -12.38 33.36 -15.80
C GLN A 42 -13.00 34.47 -16.67
N GLU A 43 -12.24 35.53 -16.97
CA GLU A 43 -12.69 36.66 -17.82
C GLU A 43 -13.01 36.22 -19.26
N GLU A 44 -12.17 35.36 -19.84
CA GLU A 44 -12.33 34.83 -21.19
C GLU A 44 -13.31 33.63 -21.26
N ASN A 45 -13.93 33.21 -20.15
CA ASN A 45 -14.77 32.01 -20.05
C ASN A 45 -14.08 30.73 -20.58
N ILE A 46 -12.77 30.61 -20.35
CA ILE A 46 -12.00 29.44 -20.77
C ILE A 46 -12.38 28.24 -19.92
N VAL A 47 -12.67 27.14 -20.60
CA VAL A 47 -12.95 25.84 -19.98
C VAL A 47 -11.66 25.25 -19.40
N VAL A 48 -11.61 25.15 -18.07
CA VAL A 48 -10.52 24.47 -17.35
C VAL A 48 -11.03 23.13 -16.87
N GLU A 49 -10.63 22.04 -17.52
CA GLU A 49 -11.06 20.70 -17.16
C GLU A 49 -10.39 20.19 -15.87
N MET A 50 -9.13 20.54 -15.65
CA MET A 50 -8.31 20.10 -14.53
C MET A 50 -7.50 21.26 -13.96
N LEU A 51 -7.53 21.42 -12.64
CA LEU A 51 -6.64 22.31 -11.90
C LEU A 51 -5.85 21.48 -10.88
N LYS A 52 -4.53 21.47 -11.04
CA LYS A 52 -3.60 20.86 -10.08
C LYS A 52 -2.75 21.98 -9.47
N LEU A 53 -2.83 22.12 -8.14
CA LEU A 53 -2.04 23.06 -7.37
C LEU A 53 -1.18 22.23 -6.42
N ASP A 54 0.13 22.25 -6.59
CA ASP A 54 1.11 21.58 -5.72
C ASP A 54 2.04 22.65 -5.15
N ILE A 55 1.79 23.05 -3.89
CA ILE A 55 2.44 24.20 -3.27
C ILE A 55 3.18 23.72 -2.03
N GLU A 56 4.51 23.79 -2.05
CA GLU A 56 5.38 23.21 -1.02
C GLU A 56 5.62 24.10 0.21
N ASP A 57 4.91 25.21 0.33
CA ASP A 57 5.23 26.20 1.34
C ASP A 57 4.01 26.94 1.89
N SER A 58 3.82 26.79 3.20
CA SER A 58 2.68 27.32 3.95
C SER A 58 2.59 28.85 3.97
N GLN A 59 3.70 29.55 3.68
CA GLN A 59 3.69 31.02 3.64
C GLN A 59 2.84 31.57 2.48
N PHE A 60 2.48 30.73 1.50
CA PHE A 60 1.67 31.12 0.36
C PHE A 60 0.17 30.86 0.55
N ALA A 61 -0.29 30.58 1.77
CA ALA A 61 -1.70 30.34 2.11
C ALA A 61 -2.69 31.31 1.43
N GLY A 62 -2.39 32.60 1.46
CA GLY A 62 -3.21 33.63 0.83
C GLY A 62 -3.33 33.48 -0.69
N HIS A 63 -2.26 33.06 -1.37
CA HIS A 63 -2.27 32.79 -2.80
C HIS A 63 -3.08 31.54 -3.12
N ILE A 64 -3.05 30.51 -2.26
CA ILE A 64 -3.88 29.30 -2.42
C ILE A 64 -5.36 29.67 -2.37
N ASN A 65 -5.76 30.44 -1.35
CA ASN A 65 -7.14 30.90 -1.23
C ASN A 65 -7.55 31.71 -2.46
N GLN A 66 -6.69 32.62 -2.93
CA GLN A 66 -6.97 33.40 -4.13
C GLN A 66 -7.11 32.52 -5.38
N CYS A 67 -6.22 31.54 -5.60
CA CYS A 67 -6.34 30.58 -6.70
C CYS A 67 -7.65 29.79 -6.64
N MET A 68 -8.08 29.35 -5.45
CA MET A 68 -9.32 28.60 -5.27
C MET A 68 -10.57 29.46 -5.47
N GLU A 69 -10.55 30.72 -5.01
CA GLU A 69 -11.63 31.68 -5.28
C GLU A 69 -11.77 31.95 -6.78
N LEU A 70 -10.66 32.08 -7.51
CA LEU A 70 -10.69 32.22 -8.97
C LEU A 70 -11.16 30.93 -9.65
N ALA A 71 -10.77 29.77 -9.12
CA ALA A 71 -11.21 28.47 -9.63
C ALA A 71 -12.74 28.29 -9.54
N ARG A 72 -13.42 28.99 -8.61
CA ARG A 72 -14.89 29.05 -8.52
C ARG A 72 -15.54 29.46 -9.84
N GLY A 73 -14.96 30.47 -10.49
CA GLY A 73 -15.53 31.09 -11.68
C GLY A 73 -15.35 30.25 -12.95
N LEU A 74 -14.63 29.13 -12.86
CA LEU A 74 -14.37 28.24 -13.98
C LEU A 74 -15.55 27.28 -14.14
N ILE A 75 -16.49 27.65 -15.03
CA ILE A 75 -17.84 27.06 -15.20
C ILE A 75 -17.84 25.53 -15.51
N TYR A 76 -16.69 24.88 -15.67
CA TYR A 76 -16.59 23.50 -16.13
C TYR A 76 -15.47 22.67 -15.48
N MET A 77 -14.99 23.07 -14.29
CA MET A 77 -13.92 22.35 -13.62
C MET A 77 -14.38 20.96 -13.16
N ARG A 78 -13.84 19.90 -13.77
CA ARG A 78 -14.15 18.50 -13.46
C ARG A 78 -13.18 17.87 -12.48
N HIS A 79 -11.91 18.28 -12.54
CA HIS A 79 -10.85 17.71 -11.70
C HIS A 79 -10.16 18.82 -10.92
N LEU A 80 -10.13 18.69 -9.59
CA LEU A 80 -9.38 19.57 -8.72
C LEU A 80 -8.44 18.75 -7.83
N SER A 81 -7.14 19.00 -7.96
CA SER A 81 -6.13 18.46 -7.06
C SER A 81 -5.42 19.60 -6.37
N ALA A 82 -5.74 19.81 -5.10
CA ALA A 82 -5.11 20.79 -4.24
C ALA A 82 -4.18 20.09 -3.24
N VAL A 83 -2.88 20.24 -3.45
CA VAL A 83 -1.85 19.70 -2.59
C VAL A 83 -1.07 20.86 -2.01
N VAL A 84 -1.16 21.02 -0.69
CA VAL A 84 -0.23 21.88 0.04
C VAL A 84 0.74 20.95 0.76
N ALA A 85 2.01 21.01 0.37
CA ALA A 85 3.08 20.33 1.07
C ALA A 85 3.79 21.33 1.99
N SER A 86 4.28 20.86 3.13
CA SER A 86 5.30 21.56 3.90
C SER A 86 6.65 20.93 3.54
N LYS A 87 7.71 21.74 3.43
CA LYS A 87 9.08 21.21 3.34
C LYS A 87 9.42 20.47 4.64
N GLY A 88 9.45 19.14 4.59
CA GLY A 88 9.92 18.29 5.68
C GLY A 88 9.23 16.93 5.68
N LEU A 89 10.00 15.85 5.46
CA LEU A 89 9.48 14.49 5.29
C LEU A 89 9.00 13.80 6.58
N PHE A 90 8.91 14.50 7.71
CA PHE A 90 8.51 13.90 8.98
C PHE A 90 7.65 14.84 9.84
N GLN A 91 6.36 14.48 9.91
CA GLN A 91 5.48 14.55 11.07
C GLN A 91 5.99 15.41 12.22
N ARG A 92 5.62 16.70 12.22
CA ARG A 92 5.42 17.42 13.48
C ARG A 92 3.93 17.68 13.62
N LEU A 93 3.37 17.25 14.75
CA LEU A 93 1.99 17.46 15.22
C LEU A 93 1.64 18.96 15.44
N GLY A 94 2.19 19.87 14.65
CA GLY A 94 2.00 21.32 14.72
C GLY A 94 2.07 22.00 13.35
N GLU A 95 1.94 21.25 12.25
CA GLU A 95 1.83 21.84 10.92
C GLU A 95 0.52 22.62 10.76
N LYS A 96 0.60 23.74 10.03
CA LYS A 96 -0.56 24.57 9.73
C LYS A 96 -1.36 23.88 8.63
N PHE A 97 -2.57 23.45 8.98
CA PHE A 97 -3.57 23.07 7.99
C PHE A 97 -4.22 24.33 7.40
N PHE A 98 -4.74 24.21 6.19
CA PHE A 98 -5.44 25.31 5.51
C PHE A 98 -6.94 25.10 5.56
N ASP A 99 -7.70 26.15 5.81
CA ASP A 99 -9.14 26.08 5.62
C ASP A 99 -9.42 25.82 4.13
N LEU A 100 -10.20 24.78 3.83
CA LEU A 100 -10.66 24.57 2.47
C LEU A 100 -11.60 25.72 2.08
N PRO A 101 -11.32 26.44 0.98
CA PRO A 101 -12.16 27.56 0.57
C PRO A 101 -13.59 27.12 0.26
N VAL A 102 -14.58 27.91 0.70
CA VAL A 102 -16.01 27.67 0.47
C VAL A 102 -16.34 27.40 -1.01
N PRO A 103 -15.74 28.08 -1.99
CA PRO A 103 -16.02 27.79 -3.39
C PRO A 103 -15.74 26.35 -3.82
N VAL A 104 -14.74 25.71 -3.22
CA VAL A 104 -14.43 24.29 -3.52
C VAL A 104 -15.51 23.38 -2.95
N LEU A 105 -16.09 23.74 -1.80
CA LEU A 105 -17.23 23.04 -1.21
C LEU A 105 -18.48 23.18 -2.07
N GLU A 106 -18.67 24.33 -2.72
CA GLU A 106 -19.84 24.65 -3.55
C GLU A 106 -19.69 24.27 -5.04
N ALA A 107 -18.57 23.67 -5.44
CA ALA A 107 -18.31 23.33 -6.84
C ALA A 107 -19.10 22.09 -7.31
N GLU A 108 -20.17 22.33 -8.07
CA GLU A 108 -21.08 21.28 -8.61
C GLU A 108 -20.47 20.42 -9.72
N SER A 109 -19.53 20.99 -10.49
CA SER A 109 -18.95 20.32 -11.67
C SER A 109 -17.88 19.28 -11.33
N LEU A 110 -17.44 19.20 -10.07
CA LEU A 110 -16.35 18.34 -9.65
C LEU A 110 -16.72 16.85 -9.77
N VAL A 111 -15.88 16.12 -10.49
CA VAL A 111 -15.88 14.67 -10.66
C VAL A 111 -14.76 14.03 -9.83
N GLU A 112 -13.62 14.70 -9.70
CA GLU A 112 -12.49 14.25 -8.89
C GLU A 112 -11.93 15.36 -8.02
N LEU A 113 -11.74 15.05 -6.73
CA LEU A 113 -11.21 15.96 -5.73
C LEU A 113 -10.10 15.28 -4.95
N HIS A 114 -8.91 15.87 -4.98
CA HIS A 114 -7.78 15.48 -4.15
C HIS A 114 -7.37 16.65 -3.28
N LEU A 115 -7.42 16.46 -1.96
CA LEU A 115 -7.03 17.44 -0.97
C LEU A 115 -5.91 16.89 -0.11
N ARG A 116 -4.85 17.69 0.06
CA ARG A 116 -3.78 17.39 1.02
C ARG A 116 -3.50 18.58 1.94
N MET A 117 -3.43 18.32 3.26
CA MET A 117 -3.16 19.32 4.32
C MET A 117 -4.26 20.38 4.55
N PHE A 118 -5.53 20.01 4.39
CA PHE A 118 -6.67 20.92 4.61
C PHE A 118 -7.48 20.60 5.88
N ILE A 119 -8.08 21.63 6.49
CA ILE A 119 -9.21 21.52 7.41
C ILE A 119 -10.50 21.72 6.60
N LEU A 120 -11.40 20.75 6.68
CA LEU A 120 -12.76 20.91 6.17
C LEU A 120 -13.64 21.31 7.35
N LYS A 121 -13.87 22.61 7.48
CA LYS A 121 -14.86 23.15 8.41
C LYS A 121 -16.26 22.77 7.93
N TYR A 122 -17.17 22.56 8.88
CA TYR A 122 -18.57 22.32 8.55
C TYR A 122 -19.11 23.45 7.67
N HIS A 123 -19.80 23.06 6.61
CA HIS A 123 -20.47 23.97 5.70
C HIS A 123 -21.83 23.37 5.32
N GLU A 124 -22.88 24.19 5.36
CA GLU A 124 -24.25 23.71 5.09
C GLU A 124 -24.45 23.29 3.63
N ARG A 125 -23.64 23.82 2.72
CA ARG A 125 -23.73 23.59 1.27
C ARG A 125 -22.46 22.94 0.77
N VAL A 126 -22.44 21.62 0.74
CA VAL A 126 -21.42 20.85 0.02
C VAL A 126 -22.08 20.32 -1.25
N MET A 127 -21.59 20.72 -2.41
CA MET A 127 -22.23 20.48 -3.72
C MET A 127 -21.51 19.40 -4.53
N TRP A 128 -20.87 18.44 -3.87
CA TRP A 128 -20.09 17.36 -4.49
C TRP A 128 -20.95 16.23 -5.08
N HIS A 129 -22.09 16.58 -5.67
CA HIS A 129 -23.11 15.64 -6.18
C HIS A 129 -22.63 14.81 -7.38
N ASN A 130 -21.69 15.36 -8.15
CA ASN A 130 -21.08 14.69 -9.31
C ASN A 130 -19.76 14.00 -8.99
N LEU A 131 -19.30 14.05 -7.73
CA LEU A 131 -18.00 13.55 -7.35
C LEU A 131 -17.96 12.02 -7.41
N GLU A 132 -17.08 11.49 -8.25
CA GLU A 132 -16.82 10.06 -8.42
C GLU A 132 -15.56 9.60 -7.70
N ARG A 133 -14.59 10.50 -7.50
CA ARG A 133 -13.32 10.18 -6.82
C ARG A 133 -12.96 11.24 -5.77
N LEU A 134 -12.71 10.78 -4.55
CA LEU A 134 -12.31 11.62 -3.43
C LEU A 134 -11.03 11.06 -2.80
N ARG A 135 -9.99 11.89 -2.72
CA ARG A 135 -8.75 11.59 -2.01
C ARG A 135 -8.49 12.67 -0.96
N LEU A 136 -8.39 12.25 0.29
CA LEU A 136 -8.10 13.09 1.44
C LEU A 136 -6.79 12.62 2.07
N ASP A 137 -5.77 13.47 2.09
CA ASP A 137 -4.43 13.18 2.63
C ASP A 137 -4.04 14.22 3.69
N CYS A 138 -3.77 13.80 4.93
CA CYS A 138 -3.56 14.72 6.06
C CYS A 138 -4.69 15.75 6.16
N VAL A 139 -5.95 15.31 6.07
CA VAL A 139 -7.12 16.19 6.15
C VAL A 139 -7.79 16.05 7.50
N ASP A 140 -8.10 17.19 8.12
CA ASP A 140 -8.88 17.25 9.36
C ASP A 140 -10.33 17.61 9.03
N PHE A 141 -11.28 16.78 9.48
CA PHE A 141 -12.71 17.07 9.35
C PHE A 141 -13.46 16.50 10.54
N GLY A 142 -14.36 17.32 11.11
CA GLY A 142 -15.20 16.89 12.21
C GLY A 142 -16.32 15.94 11.76
N PRO A 143 -17.02 15.26 12.71
CA PRO A 143 -18.14 14.36 12.41
C PRO A 143 -19.25 15.02 11.57
N SER A 144 -19.53 16.31 11.81
CA SER A 144 -20.53 17.07 11.06
C SER A 144 -20.14 17.24 9.59
N MET A 145 -18.86 17.44 9.31
CA MET A 145 -18.38 17.55 7.95
C MET A 145 -18.40 16.20 7.25
N PHE A 146 -18.02 15.12 7.94
CA PHE A 146 -18.14 13.76 7.39
C PHE A 146 -19.57 13.48 6.94
N LYS A 147 -20.58 13.80 7.77
CA LYS A 147 -21.99 13.66 7.39
C LYS A 147 -22.32 14.43 6.11
N SER A 148 -21.80 15.64 5.96
CA SER A 148 -22.03 16.48 4.78
C SER A 148 -21.39 15.90 3.52
N VAL A 149 -20.18 15.33 3.63
CA VAL A 149 -19.52 14.61 2.53
C VAL A 149 -20.33 13.39 2.13
N VAL A 150 -20.79 12.61 3.12
CA VAL A 150 -21.63 11.43 2.90
C VAL A 150 -22.90 11.78 2.15
N THR A 151 -23.63 12.81 2.57
CA THR A 151 -24.89 13.20 1.90
C THR A 151 -24.66 13.73 0.49
N SER A 152 -23.53 14.39 0.25
CA SER A 152 -23.26 15.09 -1.01
C SER A 152 -22.66 14.16 -2.07
N CYS A 153 -21.80 13.22 -1.69
CA CYS A 153 -21.03 12.37 -2.62
C CYS A 153 -21.74 11.04 -2.95
N GLN A 154 -23.00 11.09 -3.39
CA GLN A 154 -23.79 9.88 -3.67
C GLN A 154 -23.30 9.07 -4.89
N ARG A 155 -22.54 9.70 -5.80
CA ARG A 155 -21.95 9.06 -6.99
C ARG A 155 -20.53 8.53 -6.79
N LEU A 156 -20.01 8.59 -5.56
CA LEU A 156 -18.62 8.25 -5.27
C LEU A 156 -18.33 6.78 -5.58
N ARG A 157 -17.35 6.55 -6.47
CA ARG A 157 -16.84 5.23 -6.87
C ARG A 157 -15.49 4.91 -6.24
N SER A 158 -14.69 5.93 -5.92
CA SER A 158 -13.37 5.75 -5.30
C SER A 158 -13.19 6.69 -4.11
N LEU A 159 -12.82 6.12 -2.96
CA LEU A 159 -12.48 6.85 -1.74
C LEU A 159 -11.08 6.47 -1.26
N SER A 160 -10.21 7.46 -1.09
CA SER A 160 -8.88 7.29 -0.51
C SER A 160 -8.71 8.21 0.70
N LEU A 161 -8.42 7.63 1.85
CA LEU A 161 -8.15 8.34 3.10
C LEU A 161 -6.73 8.04 3.55
N SER A 162 -5.91 9.09 3.71
CA SER A 162 -4.52 9.00 4.14
C SER A 162 -4.26 9.95 5.29
N TYR A 163 -3.66 9.48 6.39
CA TYR A 163 -3.34 10.32 7.56
C TYR A 163 -4.53 11.11 8.14
N VAL A 164 -5.75 10.58 7.99
CA VAL A 164 -6.97 11.20 8.53
C VAL A 164 -7.14 10.78 9.99
N LYS A 165 -7.42 11.75 10.86
CA LYS A 165 -7.75 11.51 12.27
C LYS A 165 -9.20 11.07 12.41
N THR A 166 -9.48 9.81 12.08
CA THR A 166 -10.77 9.17 12.38
C THR A 166 -10.56 7.96 13.27
N ASN A 167 -11.42 7.81 14.29
CA ASN A 167 -11.37 6.70 15.23
C ASN A 167 -12.20 5.49 14.78
N PHE A 168 -13.04 5.65 13.75
CA PHE A 168 -13.86 4.56 13.22
C PHE A 168 -14.30 4.85 11.78
N VAL A 169 -14.21 3.83 10.93
CA VAL A 169 -14.74 3.89 9.56
C VAL A 169 -15.83 2.84 9.43
N LYS A 170 -17.08 3.27 9.63
CA LYS A 170 -18.28 2.52 9.24
C LYS A 170 -18.87 3.12 7.99
N LEU A 171 -18.62 2.44 6.87
CA LEU A 171 -19.09 2.84 5.55
C LEU A 171 -20.34 2.07 5.11
N SER A 172 -20.97 1.33 6.02
CA SER A 172 -22.19 0.57 5.74
C SER A 172 -23.28 1.49 5.18
N HIS A 173 -23.68 1.27 3.92
CA HIS A 173 -24.74 2.03 3.23
C HIS A 173 -24.47 3.53 3.03
N VAL A 174 -23.21 3.97 3.19
CA VAL A 174 -22.83 5.39 3.13
C VAL A 174 -22.64 5.88 1.69
N PHE A 175 -22.01 5.04 0.86
CA PHE A 175 -21.72 5.34 -0.55
C PHE A 175 -22.26 4.19 -1.43
N PRO A 176 -23.41 4.37 -2.11
CA PRO A 176 -24.13 3.29 -2.78
C PRO A 176 -23.43 2.75 -4.03
N HIS A 177 -22.47 3.49 -4.57
CA HIS A 177 -21.73 3.14 -5.80
C HIS A 177 -20.23 2.97 -5.58
N LEU A 178 -19.77 2.88 -4.32
CA LEU A 178 -18.35 2.79 -4.02
C LEU A 178 -17.79 1.45 -4.52
N GLU A 179 -16.77 1.51 -5.38
CA GLU A 179 -16.10 0.35 -5.96
C GLU A 179 -14.68 0.16 -5.37
N ASP A 180 -13.96 1.25 -5.12
CA ASP A 180 -12.57 1.24 -4.67
C ASP A 180 -12.42 2.02 -3.35
N LEU A 181 -11.89 1.36 -2.31
CA LEU A 181 -11.62 1.96 -1.00
C LEU A 181 -10.16 1.79 -0.62
N SER A 182 -9.50 2.89 -0.24
CA SER A 182 -8.14 2.90 0.28
C SER A 182 -8.07 3.66 1.59
N ILE A 183 -7.51 3.03 2.63
CA ILE A 183 -7.28 3.65 3.94
C ILE A 183 -5.83 3.41 4.34
N GLU A 184 -5.08 4.50 4.47
CA GLU A 184 -3.64 4.48 4.65
C GLU A 184 -3.20 5.36 5.81
N SER A 185 -2.29 4.85 6.65
CA SER A 185 -1.61 5.60 7.71
C SER A 185 -2.53 6.44 8.61
N CYS A 186 -3.74 5.95 8.92
CA CYS A 186 -4.68 6.64 9.81
C CYS A 186 -4.38 6.23 11.28
N PRO A 187 -3.72 7.08 12.09
CA PRO A 187 -3.14 6.65 13.37
C PRO A 187 -4.19 6.34 14.44
N CYS A 188 -5.37 6.96 14.36
CA CYS A 188 -6.46 6.76 15.32
C CYS A 188 -7.40 5.62 14.92
N LEU A 189 -7.20 4.98 13.77
CA LEU A 189 -8.12 3.98 13.25
C LEU A 189 -7.95 2.65 14.00
N GLU A 190 -8.90 2.34 14.89
CA GLU A 190 -8.86 1.08 15.66
C GLU A 190 -9.69 -0.03 15.02
N THR A 191 -10.83 0.32 14.42
CA THR A 191 -11.74 -0.64 13.80
C THR A 191 -12.31 -0.16 12.47
N VAL A 192 -12.54 -1.11 11.55
CA VAL A 192 -13.16 -0.86 10.24
C VAL A 192 -14.33 -1.81 10.05
N GLN A 193 -15.48 -1.27 9.63
CA GLN A 193 -16.66 -2.06 9.27
C GLN A 193 -17.21 -1.58 7.93
N ILE A 194 -17.15 -2.44 6.92
CA ILE A 194 -17.61 -2.12 5.56
C ILE A 194 -18.66 -3.15 5.16
N SER A 195 -19.87 -2.67 4.88
CA SER A 195 -20.91 -3.46 4.21
C SER A 195 -21.29 -2.74 2.92
N SER A 196 -21.05 -3.38 1.78
CA SER A 196 -21.33 -2.80 0.47
C SER A 196 -21.47 -3.88 -0.61
N GLY A 197 -22.54 -3.78 -1.40
CA GLY A 197 -22.75 -4.61 -2.58
C GLY A 197 -21.92 -4.20 -3.79
N THR A 198 -21.26 -3.03 -3.79
CA THR A 198 -20.54 -2.51 -4.97
C THR A 198 -19.03 -2.51 -4.82
N VAL A 199 -18.50 -2.62 -3.59
CA VAL A 199 -17.05 -2.57 -3.34
C VAL A 199 -16.37 -3.79 -3.94
N ARG A 200 -15.37 -3.52 -4.78
CA ARG A 200 -14.57 -4.51 -5.51
C ARG A 200 -13.12 -4.52 -5.06
N LYS A 201 -12.57 -3.38 -4.62
CA LYS A 201 -11.19 -3.31 -4.13
C LYS A 201 -11.10 -2.61 -2.79
N ILE A 202 -10.35 -3.21 -1.87
CA ILE A 202 -10.07 -2.65 -0.54
C ILE A 202 -8.56 -2.63 -0.33
N LYS A 203 -8.03 -1.50 0.13
CA LYS A 203 -6.62 -1.34 0.52
C LYS A 203 -6.55 -0.82 1.94
N LEU A 204 -5.87 -1.56 2.81
CA LEU A 204 -5.55 -1.15 4.18
C LEU A 204 -4.04 -1.11 4.32
N ARG A 205 -3.45 0.07 4.55
CA ARG A 205 -1.98 0.23 4.55
C ARG A 205 -1.50 1.02 5.75
N ASP A 206 -0.49 0.50 6.45
CA ASP A 206 0.27 1.19 7.50
C ASP A 206 -0.63 1.83 8.59
N ASN A 207 -1.77 1.20 8.89
CA ASN A 207 -2.70 1.65 9.93
C ASN A 207 -2.31 1.01 11.27
N TYR A 208 -1.29 1.55 11.93
CA TYR A 208 -0.67 0.94 13.13
C TYR A 208 -1.64 0.73 14.32
N GLY A 209 -2.71 1.52 14.40
CA GLY A 209 -3.75 1.37 15.44
C GLY A 209 -4.80 0.29 15.15
N LEU A 210 -4.85 -0.26 13.93
CA LEU A 210 -5.96 -1.07 13.45
C LEU A 210 -5.94 -2.48 14.07
N ARG A 211 -6.92 -2.75 14.93
CA ARG A 211 -7.06 -4.02 15.66
C ARG A 211 -8.00 -5.00 14.97
N GLU A 212 -9.10 -4.50 14.41
CA GLU A 212 -10.13 -5.34 13.79
C GLU A 212 -10.71 -4.72 12.52
N ALA A 213 -10.92 -5.54 11.49
CA ALA A 213 -11.60 -5.15 10.27
C ALA A 213 -12.63 -6.21 9.86
N GLN A 214 -13.85 -5.78 9.59
CA GLN A 214 -14.97 -6.62 9.21
C GLN A 214 -15.52 -6.19 7.86
N PHE A 215 -15.67 -7.15 6.95
CA PHE A 215 -16.07 -6.89 5.58
C PHE A 215 -17.25 -7.78 5.17
N ASP A 216 -18.33 -7.11 4.81
CA ASP A 216 -19.53 -7.66 4.21
C ASP A 216 -19.65 -7.14 2.77
N VAL A 217 -18.79 -7.68 1.90
CA VAL A 217 -18.54 -7.18 0.54
C VAL A 217 -18.61 -8.35 -0.46
N PRO A 218 -19.82 -8.75 -0.90
CA PRO A 218 -20.01 -9.95 -1.71
C PRO A 218 -19.25 -9.95 -3.04
N ASN A 219 -18.98 -8.77 -3.60
CA ASN A 219 -18.39 -8.57 -4.91
C ASN A 219 -16.90 -8.17 -4.86
N ILE A 220 -16.20 -8.44 -3.75
CA ILE A 220 -14.76 -8.16 -3.66
C ILE A 220 -13.96 -8.97 -4.67
N VAL A 221 -13.02 -8.30 -5.33
CA VAL A 221 -12.09 -8.87 -6.30
C VAL A 221 -10.66 -8.81 -5.77
N VAL A 222 -10.30 -7.71 -5.10
CA VAL A 222 -8.95 -7.48 -4.59
C VAL A 222 -9.00 -6.96 -3.16
N PHE A 223 -8.25 -7.61 -2.28
CA PHE A 223 -7.93 -7.13 -0.94
C PHE A 223 -6.43 -6.88 -0.86
N GLU A 224 -6.01 -5.68 -0.48
CA GLU A 224 -4.61 -5.37 -0.20
C GLU A 224 -4.44 -4.97 1.27
N TYR A 225 -3.49 -5.60 1.92
CA TYR A 225 -3.08 -5.29 3.29
C TYR A 225 -1.59 -4.96 3.29
N LYS A 226 -1.20 -3.87 3.94
CA LYS A 226 0.19 -3.55 4.26
C LYS A 226 0.29 -3.12 5.71
N GLY A 227 1.22 -3.68 6.48
CA GLY A 227 1.45 -3.22 7.84
C GLY A 227 2.44 -4.10 8.61
N GLU A 228 2.84 -3.60 9.77
CA GLU A 228 3.72 -4.32 10.70
C GLU A 228 2.92 -5.26 11.63
N VAL A 229 1.69 -4.88 11.99
CA VAL A 229 0.87 -5.58 12.99
C VAL A 229 -0.32 -6.27 12.35
N MET A 230 -0.33 -7.60 12.32
CA MET A 230 -1.43 -8.40 11.75
C MET A 230 -2.78 -8.10 12.42
N THR A 231 -3.70 -7.51 11.66
CA THR A 231 -5.05 -7.13 12.09
C THR A 231 -6.00 -8.33 12.12
N LYS A 232 -6.96 -8.35 13.05
CA LYS A 232 -8.04 -9.33 13.06
C LYS A 232 -9.03 -9.08 11.90
N LEU A 233 -8.99 -9.92 10.86
CA LEU A 233 -9.88 -9.80 9.68
C LEU A 233 -11.09 -10.74 9.77
N SER A 234 -12.22 -10.33 9.21
CA SER A 234 -13.40 -11.19 9.01
C SER A 234 -14.15 -10.85 7.72
N PHE A 235 -14.63 -11.88 7.02
CA PHE A 235 -15.34 -11.76 5.75
C PHE A 235 -16.62 -12.62 5.81
N THR A 236 -17.81 -12.01 5.70
CA THR A 236 -19.08 -12.69 6.00
C THR A 236 -19.89 -13.17 4.78
N ALA A 237 -19.84 -12.47 3.65
CA ALA A 237 -20.75 -12.74 2.52
C ALA A 237 -20.06 -12.80 1.16
N VAL A 238 -18.79 -13.21 1.08
CA VAL A 238 -18.06 -13.10 -0.18
C VAL A 238 -18.42 -14.21 -1.16
N SER A 239 -18.90 -13.82 -2.35
CA SER A 239 -19.22 -14.72 -3.46
C SER A 239 -18.15 -14.63 -4.54
N GLY A 240 -17.55 -15.77 -4.90
CA GLY A 240 -16.57 -15.86 -5.98
C GLY A 240 -15.11 -15.86 -5.52
N ARG A 241 -14.20 -16.01 -6.48
CA ARG A 241 -12.75 -16.07 -6.26
C ARG A 241 -12.19 -14.65 -6.21
N TRP A 242 -11.49 -14.30 -5.13
CA TRP A 242 -10.78 -13.02 -5.00
C TRP A 242 -9.30 -13.22 -4.71
N THR A 243 -8.53 -12.14 -4.84
CA THR A 243 -7.09 -12.13 -4.55
C THR A 243 -6.77 -11.25 -3.36
N SER A 244 -6.00 -11.78 -2.42
CA SER A 244 -5.43 -11.05 -1.29
C SER A 244 -3.95 -10.80 -1.53
N ARG A 245 -3.51 -9.55 -1.39
CA ARG A 245 -2.11 -9.13 -1.46
C ARG A 245 -1.71 -8.56 -0.11
N VAL A 246 -0.80 -9.24 0.59
CA VAL A 246 -0.40 -8.91 1.95
C VAL A 246 1.07 -8.52 1.93
N LYS A 247 1.39 -7.34 2.43
CA LYS A 247 2.75 -6.85 2.61
C LYS A 247 3.04 -6.68 4.10
N LEU A 248 3.94 -7.50 4.63
CA LEU A 248 4.32 -7.48 6.02
C LEU A 248 5.75 -6.98 6.12
N HIS A 249 5.93 -5.79 6.71
CA HIS A 249 7.26 -5.28 7.00
C HIS A 249 7.47 -5.40 8.50
N HIS A 250 8.34 -6.31 8.91
CA HIS A 250 8.68 -6.45 10.32
C HIS A 250 10.19 -6.46 10.51
N LEU A 251 10.68 -5.33 10.99
CA LEU A 251 12.11 -5.05 11.09
C LEU A 251 12.72 -5.60 12.38
N PHE A 252 11.92 -5.96 13.38
CA PHE A 252 12.44 -6.34 14.70
C PHE A 252 11.61 -7.44 15.36
N ASN A 253 12.27 -8.30 16.14
CA ASN A 253 11.65 -9.26 17.07
C ASN A 253 10.69 -10.29 16.44
N VAL A 254 11.01 -10.79 15.24
CA VAL A 254 10.23 -11.88 14.64
C VAL A 254 10.51 -13.16 15.42
N ASN A 255 9.48 -13.71 16.06
CA ASN A 255 9.61 -14.91 16.89
C ASN A 255 8.49 -15.94 16.62
N THR A 256 8.49 -17.06 17.35
CA THR A 256 7.47 -18.11 17.22
C THR A 256 6.04 -17.56 17.29
N SER A 257 5.75 -16.60 18.17
CA SER A 257 4.42 -16.00 18.30
C SER A 257 4.00 -15.20 17.06
N TRP A 258 4.97 -14.60 16.34
CA TRP A 258 4.70 -13.90 15.08
C TRP A 258 4.23 -14.87 13.99
N PHE A 259 4.88 -16.04 13.86
CA PHE A 259 4.48 -17.06 12.89
C PHE A 259 3.13 -17.71 13.23
N VAL A 260 2.81 -17.86 14.52
CA VAL A 260 1.47 -18.29 14.96
C VAL A 260 0.42 -17.26 14.54
N ARG A 261 0.66 -15.97 14.78
CA ARG A 261 -0.24 -14.89 14.31
C ARG A 261 -0.35 -14.85 12.79
N LEU A 262 0.73 -15.12 12.07
CA LEU A 262 0.71 -15.21 10.60
C LEU A 262 -0.24 -16.32 10.16
N LYS A 263 -0.14 -17.51 10.75
CA LYS A 263 -1.03 -18.65 10.45
C LYS A 263 -2.49 -18.27 10.69
N GLU A 264 -2.80 -17.67 11.84
CA GLU A 264 -4.16 -17.21 12.18
C GLU A 264 -4.67 -16.13 11.21
N PHE A 265 -3.82 -15.19 10.84
CA PHE A 265 -4.13 -14.12 9.88
C PHE A 265 -4.46 -14.71 8.50
N LEU A 266 -3.63 -15.63 8.01
CA LEU A 266 -3.80 -16.25 6.70
C LEU A 266 -4.99 -17.21 6.64
N THR A 267 -5.32 -17.88 7.75
CA THR A 267 -6.53 -18.71 7.85
C THR A 267 -7.79 -17.90 7.58
N ARG A 268 -7.80 -16.62 7.95
CA ARG A 268 -8.92 -15.70 7.67
C ARG A 268 -9.03 -15.31 6.19
N LEU A 269 -8.00 -15.61 5.39
CA LEU A 269 -7.92 -15.35 3.95
C LEU A 269 -7.99 -16.64 3.11
N ASN A 270 -8.27 -17.79 3.72
CA ASN A 270 -8.23 -19.12 3.08
C ASN A 270 -9.16 -19.25 1.85
N LYS A 271 -10.23 -18.46 1.78
CA LYS A 271 -11.15 -18.41 0.63
C LYS A 271 -10.60 -17.66 -0.60
N SER A 272 -9.40 -17.10 -0.51
CA SER A 272 -8.79 -16.27 -1.55
C SER A 272 -7.47 -16.83 -2.06
N VAL A 273 -7.05 -16.37 -3.25
CA VAL A 273 -5.66 -16.53 -3.69
C VAL A 273 -4.80 -15.53 -2.94
N VAL A 274 -3.77 -15.98 -2.22
CA VAL A 274 -3.03 -15.12 -1.28
C VAL A 274 -1.58 -14.95 -1.74
N HIS A 275 -1.17 -13.71 -1.96
CA HIS A 275 0.23 -13.35 -2.18
C HIS A 275 0.74 -12.60 -0.95
N VAL A 276 1.78 -13.11 -0.31
CA VAL A 276 2.45 -12.48 0.82
C VAL A 276 3.82 -12.00 0.38
N ASP A 277 4.14 -10.76 0.70
CA ASP A 277 5.45 -10.17 0.60
C ASP A 277 5.90 -9.84 2.03
N ALA A 278 6.89 -10.57 2.53
CA ALA A 278 7.36 -10.47 3.90
C ALA A 278 8.81 -9.95 3.91
N SER A 279 9.01 -8.80 4.53
CA SER A 279 10.33 -8.22 4.77
C SER A 279 10.72 -8.40 6.24
N PHE A 280 11.89 -8.99 6.48
CA PHE A 280 12.41 -9.25 7.82
C PHE A 280 13.60 -8.35 8.15
N GLY A 281 13.81 -8.02 9.42
CA GLY A 281 15.08 -7.47 9.90
C GLY A 281 16.06 -8.55 10.35
N ASP A 282 17.14 -8.14 11.02
CA ASP A 282 18.25 -9.00 11.46
C ASP A 282 17.98 -9.84 12.71
N ASN A 283 16.87 -9.58 13.40
CA ASN A 283 16.55 -10.20 14.69
C ASN A 283 15.36 -11.16 14.58
N VAL A 284 15.62 -12.37 14.06
CA VAL A 284 14.63 -13.46 13.99
C VAL A 284 15.05 -14.64 14.88
N VAL A 285 14.18 -15.01 15.82
CA VAL A 285 14.37 -16.16 16.72
C VAL A 285 13.10 -17.01 16.73
N CYS A 286 13.09 -18.11 15.98
CA CYS A 286 11.98 -19.05 15.98
C CYS A 286 12.40 -20.38 16.61
N ASN A 287 11.63 -20.84 17.59
CA ASN A 287 11.73 -22.19 18.12
C ASN A 287 10.35 -22.87 17.99
N LEU A 288 10.12 -23.54 16.86
CA LEU A 288 8.87 -24.25 16.60
C LEU A 288 8.70 -25.49 17.49
N ASN A 289 9.78 -26.04 18.05
CA ASN A 289 9.71 -27.20 18.94
C ASN A 289 8.96 -26.88 20.24
N GLU A 290 8.93 -25.61 20.65
CA GLU A 290 8.13 -25.16 21.80
C GLU A 290 6.66 -24.96 21.45
N ALA A 291 6.35 -24.46 20.25
CA ALA A 291 4.97 -24.28 19.78
C ALA A 291 4.25 -25.59 19.44
N THR A 292 5.01 -26.65 19.13
CA THR A 292 4.46 -27.94 18.67
C THR A 292 4.29 -28.98 19.78
N LYS A 293 4.53 -28.62 21.05
CA LYS A 293 4.29 -29.51 22.20
C LYS A 293 2.80 -29.81 22.42
N ASP A 294 1.89 -28.94 21.97
CA ASP A 294 0.47 -29.23 21.88
C ASP A 294 0.17 -29.97 20.56
N ARG A 295 -0.02 -31.30 20.66
CA ARG A 295 -0.28 -32.20 19.51
C ARG A 295 -1.54 -31.84 18.70
N ALA A 296 -2.39 -30.95 19.16
CA ALA A 296 -3.56 -30.45 18.44
C ALA A 296 -3.23 -29.52 17.25
N PHE A 297 -1.98 -29.02 17.14
CA PHE A 297 -1.59 -28.02 16.14
C PHE A 297 -1.25 -28.54 14.73
N TYR A 298 -1.16 -29.86 14.56
CA TYR A 298 -0.85 -30.53 13.29
C TYR A 298 -2.09 -30.93 12.47
N GLU A 299 -3.30 -30.58 12.92
CA GLU A 299 -4.47 -30.73 12.06
C GLU A 299 -4.34 -29.80 10.86
N VAL A 300 -4.09 -30.44 9.73
CA VAL A 300 -3.94 -29.86 8.39
C VAL A 300 -5.19 -29.04 8.10
N ASN A 301 -5.06 -27.72 8.08
CA ASN A 301 -6.09 -26.86 7.54
C ASN A 301 -5.78 -26.55 6.08
N GLU A 302 -6.88 -26.62 5.31
CA GLU A 302 -7.09 -26.39 3.88
C GLU A 302 -5.92 -25.75 3.13
N GLU A 303 -5.49 -26.43 2.07
CA GLU A 303 -4.56 -25.91 1.06
C GLU A 303 -4.93 -24.45 0.74
N VAL A 304 -4.08 -23.51 1.14
CA VAL A 304 -4.21 -22.13 0.68
C VAL A 304 -4.04 -22.20 -0.85
N ALA A 305 -5.14 -21.99 -1.57
CA ALA A 305 -5.33 -22.43 -2.96
C ALA A 305 -4.26 -21.95 -3.95
N GLU A 306 -3.55 -20.87 -3.61
CA GLU A 306 -2.32 -20.41 -4.24
C GLU A 306 -1.66 -19.43 -3.26
N PHE A 307 -0.60 -19.87 -2.58
CA PHE A 307 0.16 -19.04 -1.65
C PHE A 307 1.58 -18.79 -2.17
N CYS A 308 1.89 -17.52 -2.43
CA CYS A 308 3.21 -17.06 -2.88
C CYS A 308 3.85 -16.23 -1.77
N VAL A 309 5.08 -16.55 -1.36
CA VAL A 309 5.84 -15.69 -0.43
C VAL A 309 6.99 -15.02 -1.16
N SER A 310 7.11 -13.70 -1.09
CA SER A 310 8.36 -12.99 -1.36
C SER A 310 9.09 -12.76 -0.05
N ILE A 311 10.36 -13.13 0.04
CA ILE A 311 11.19 -12.86 1.21
C ILE A 311 12.28 -11.85 0.85
N SER A 312 12.27 -10.73 1.56
CA SER A 312 13.35 -9.74 1.58
C SER A 312 13.82 -9.57 3.02
N ALA A 313 15.07 -9.16 3.21
CA ALA A 313 15.45 -8.52 4.47
C ALA A 313 16.34 -7.29 4.16
N TYR A 314 16.88 -6.66 5.20
CA TYR A 314 17.62 -5.40 5.05
C TYR A 314 19.14 -5.55 5.27
N SER A 315 19.60 -6.67 5.81
CA SER A 315 21.02 -6.94 6.09
C SER A 315 21.37 -8.43 5.95
N ALA A 316 22.65 -8.77 6.03
CA ALA A 316 23.11 -10.15 6.00
C ALA A 316 22.55 -10.93 7.20
N LEU A 317 21.59 -11.81 6.94
CA LEU A 317 20.96 -12.65 7.97
C LEU A 317 21.90 -13.78 8.41
N PRO A 318 22.07 -14.01 9.72
CA PRO A 318 22.68 -15.25 10.21
C PRO A 318 21.93 -16.48 9.68
N GLU A 319 22.67 -17.57 9.41
CA GLU A 319 22.10 -18.82 8.87
C GLU A 319 20.96 -19.35 9.76
N ALA A 320 21.13 -19.28 11.08
CA ALA A 320 20.10 -19.68 12.04
C ALA A 320 18.81 -18.86 11.91
N CYS A 321 18.91 -17.55 11.64
CA CYS A 321 17.75 -16.70 11.42
C CYS A 321 17.04 -17.04 10.11
N ALA A 322 17.81 -17.27 9.03
CA ALA A 322 17.25 -17.68 7.76
C ALA A 322 16.53 -19.04 7.85
N LEU A 323 17.12 -20.02 8.55
CA LEU A 323 16.46 -21.30 8.86
C LEU A 323 15.16 -21.09 9.65
N ALA A 324 15.21 -20.28 10.72
CA ALA A 324 14.04 -19.94 11.53
C ALA A 324 12.91 -19.28 10.72
N ILE A 325 13.24 -18.41 9.76
CA ILE A 325 12.26 -17.81 8.83
C ILE A 325 11.62 -18.89 7.95
N ILE A 326 12.43 -19.74 7.32
CA ILE A 326 11.95 -20.78 6.41
C ILE A 326 11.05 -21.77 7.16
N ASP A 327 11.51 -22.25 8.32
CA ASP A 327 10.75 -23.11 9.24
C ASP A 327 9.40 -22.48 9.61
N GLY A 328 9.43 -21.23 10.07
CA GLY A 328 8.24 -20.50 10.46
C GLY A 328 7.24 -20.32 9.32
N ILE A 329 7.71 -19.98 8.11
CA ILE A 329 6.87 -19.86 6.91
C ILE A 329 6.25 -21.21 6.56
N PHE A 330 7.04 -22.28 6.50
CA PHE A 330 6.53 -23.61 6.17
C PHE A 330 5.46 -24.05 7.17
N TYR A 331 5.69 -23.80 8.46
CA TYR A 331 4.73 -24.05 9.53
C TYR A 331 3.45 -23.22 9.40
N SER A 332 3.56 -21.94 9.03
CA SER A 332 2.42 -21.03 9.02
C SER A 332 1.47 -21.24 7.83
N CYS A 333 1.97 -21.64 6.66
CA CYS A 333 1.20 -21.40 5.42
C CYS A 333 1.42 -22.33 4.24
N HIS A 334 2.29 -23.35 4.34
CA HIS A 334 2.51 -24.34 3.26
C HIS A 334 2.52 -23.76 1.83
N PRO A 335 3.41 -22.79 1.52
CA PRO A 335 3.46 -22.11 0.22
C PRO A 335 3.54 -23.06 -0.95
N ARG A 336 2.79 -22.76 -2.01
CA ARG A 336 2.97 -23.41 -3.32
C ARG A 336 4.15 -22.83 -4.06
N VAL A 337 4.41 -21.53 -3.90
CA VAL A 337 5.55 -20.85 -4.50
C VAL A 337 6.26 -20.02 -3.44
N ILE A 338 7.58 -20.11 -3.39
CA ILE A 338 8.40 -19.19 -2.60
C ILE A 338 9.34 -18.48 -3.54
N THR A 339 9.30 -17.16 -3.50
CA THR A 339 10.18 -16.28 -4.23
C THR A 339 11.13 -15.60 -3.27
N THR A 340 12.41 -15.60 -3.58
CA THR A 340 13.42 -14.84 -2.84
C THR A 340 14.06 -13.82 -3.76
N GLU A 341 14.26 -12.61 -3.26
CA GLU A 341 15.05 -11.61 -3.98
C GLU A 341 16.54 -11.93 -3.79
N CYS A 342 17.27 -12.09 -4.90
CA CYS A 342 18.71 -12.27 -4.94
C CYS A 342 19.38 -10.95 -5.28
N ASN A 343 19.57 -10.11 -4.28
CA ASN A 343 20.51 -9.01 -4.27
C ASN A 343 21.90 -9.53 -3.83
N TRP A 344 22.95 -8.78 -4.14
CA TRP A 344 24.34 -9.25 -4.00
C TRP A 344 24.76 -9.65 -2.58
N HIS A 345 24.02 -9.19 -1.57
CA HIS A 345 24.21 -9.51 -0.15
C HIS A 345 23.31 -10.68 0.36
N TRP A 346 22.48 -11.28 -0.50
CA TRP A 346 21.26 -12.03 -0.13
C TRP A 346 21.33 -13.52 -0.44
N HIS A 347 22.53 -14.06 -0.47
CA HIS A 347 22.76 -15.45 -0.81
C HIS A 347 22.23 -16.41 0.26
N GLY A 348 22.03 -15.97 1.51
CA GLY A 348 21.69 -16.84 2.64
C GLY A 348 20.38 -17.62 2.47
N ILE A 349 19.24 -16.94 2.36
CA ILE A 349 17.92 -17.59 2.30
C ILE A 349 17.78 -18.40 1.00
N THR A 350 18.15 -17.84 -0.15
CA THR A 350 18.06 -18.54 -1.44
C THR A 350 18.95 -19.79 -1.46
N LYS A 351 20.18 -19.68 -0.95
CA LYS A 351 21.10 -20.83 -0.82
C LYS A 351 20.52 -21.89 0.09
N LEU A 352 20.03 -21.50 1.27
CA LEU A 352 19.43 -22.42 2.23
C LEU A 352 18.23 -23.14 1.64
N LEU A 353 17.29 -22.41 1.03
CA LEU A 353 16.14 -23.02 0.33
C LEU A 353 16.61 -23.99 -0.76
N HIS A 354 17.57 -23.59 -1.58
CA HIS A 354 18.12 -24.45 -2.61
C HIS A 354 18.76 -25.72 -2.00
N GLU A 355 19.63 -25.59 -1.00
CA GLU A 355 20.31 -26.71 -0.34
C GLU A 355 19.30 -27.63 0.37
N MET A 356 18.29 -27.07 1.02
CA MET A 356 17.23 -27.82 1.67
C MET A 356 16.36 -28.57 0.68
N LEU A 357 16.01 -27.96 -0.45
CA LEU A 357 15.10 -28.55 -1.43
C LEU A 357 15.79 -29.52 -2.40
N VAL A 358 17.08 -29.31 -2.70
CA VAL A 358 17.84 -30.13 -3.65
C VAL A 358 18.61 -31.27 -2.96
N PHE A 359 19.23 -31.01 -1.79
CA PHE A 359 20.24 -31.93 -1.22
C PHE A 359 19.79 -32.71 0.03
N ARG A 360 18.58 -32.50 0.57
CA ARG A 360 18.15 -33.24 1.77
C ARG A 360 17.27 -34.46 1.48
N ASN A 361 17.91 -35.63 1.57
CA ASN A 361 17.34 -36.93 1.94
C ASN A 361 17.77 -37.37 3.37
N GLN A 362 18.23 -36.44 4.21
CA GLN A 362 18.76 -36.76 5.55
C GLN A 362 17.61 -37.01 6.57
N PRO A 363 17.57 -38.16 7.28
CA PRO A 363 16.42 -38.56 8.13
C PRO A 363 16.24 -37.79 9.44
N ASP A 364 17.21 -36.97 9.85
CA ASP A 364 17.40 -36.62 11.27
C ASP A 364 16.91 -35.23 11.68
N HIS A 365 16.28 -34.49 10.78
CA HIS A 365 15.64 -33.22 11.14
C HIS A 365 14.12 -33.34 11.07
N SER A 366 13.46 -32.87 12.14
CA SER A 366 12.01 -32.82 12.38
C SER A 366 11.24 -31.89 11.43
N TRP A 367 11.70 -31.76 10.19
CA TRP A 367 11.03 -31.01 9.14
C TRP A 367 9.77 -31.76 8.72
N PRO A 368 8.78 -31.09 8.13
CA PRO A 368 7.60 -31.79 7.65
C PRO A 368 8.05 -32.86 6.65
N ARG A 369 7.92 -34.15 7.01
CA ARG A 369 8.21 -35.33 6.15
C ARG A 369 7.40 -35.36 4.84
N ARG A 370 6.64 -34.29 4.58
CA ARG A 370 5.63 -34.10 3.56
C ARG A 370 6.05 -33.09 2.48
N LEU A 371 7.14 -32.35 2.63
CA LEU A 371 7.56 -31.39 1.60
C LEU A 371 8.41 -32.04 0.51
N LYS A 372 8.08 -31.80 -0.77
CA LYS A 372 8.95 -32.04 -1.91
C LYS A 372 9.10 -30.76 -2.73
N LEU A 373 10.28 -30.58 -3.31
CA LEU A 373 10.41 -29.68 -4.45
C LEU A 373 9.55 -30.23 -5.59
N GLY A 374 8.71 -29.37 -6.18
CA GLY A 374 7.92 -29.74 -7.35
C GLY A 374 8.78 -29.89 -8.61
N LYS A 375 8.20 -29.58 -9.78
CA LYS A 375 8.90 -29.81 -11.04
C LYS A 375 10.01 -28.78 -11.33
N ASP A 376 9.82 -27.50 -10.98
CA ASP A 376 10.61 -26.39 -11.57
C ASP A 376 11.09 -25.32 -10.56
N ILE A 377 12.35 -24.87 -10.72
CA ILE A 377 12.87 -23.62 -10.15
C ILE A 377 12.87 -22.58 -11.28
N GLU A 378 12.20 -21.46 -11.06
CA GLU A 378 12.09 -20.38 -12.04
C GLU A 378 12.89 -19.17 -11.59
N LEU A 379 13.66 -18.58 -12.51
CA LEU A 379 14.22 -17.26 -12.35
C LEU A 379 13.30 -16.24 -12.96
N PHE A 380 13.07 -15.16 -12.23
CA PHE A 380 12.37 -14.00 -12.74
C PHE A 380 13.30 -12.79 -12.72
N ASN A 381 13.41 -12.13 -13.87
CA ASN A 381 14.10 -10.85 -13.98
C ASN A 381 13.05 -9.74 -14.01
N SER A 382 13.05 -8.90 -12.97
CA SER A 382 12.06 -7.84 -12.79
C SER A 382 12.10 -6.77 -13.89
N LYS A 383 13.25 -6.58 -14.57
CA LYS A 383 13.39 -5.59 -15.65
C LYS A 383 12.89 -6.11 -17.00
N SER A 384 13.09 -7.39 -17.30
CA SER A 384 12.74 -7.96 -18.61
C SER A 384 11.41 -8.70 -18.64
N SER A 385 10.78 -8.93 -17.48
CA SER A 385 9.56 -9.77 -17.35
C SER A 385 9.71 -11.18 -17.94
N GLN A 386 10.94 -11.64 -18.14
CA GLN A 386 11.23 -12.97 -18.64
C GLN A 386 11.38 -13.95 -17.47
N SER A 387 10.70 -15.09 -17.56
CA SER A 387 10.92 -16.23 -16.70
C SER A 387 11.81 -17.27 -17.39
N MET A 388 12.64 -17.96 -16.62
CA MET A 388 13.50 -19.01 -17.16
C MET A 388 13.67 -20.13 -16.14
N GLN A 389 13.60 -21.39 -16.60
CA GLN A 389 13.81 -22.55 -15.75
C GLN A 389 15.30 -22.80 -15.48
N LEU A 390 15.64 -23.16 -14.23
CA LEU A 390 16.96 -23.67 -13.87
C LEU A 390 16.98 -25.17 -13.62
N ASP A 391 18.12 -25.77 -13.89
CA ASP A 391 18.39 -27.17 -13.56
C ASP A 391 18.50 -27.34 -12.04
N LYS A 392 17.55 -28.09 -11.48
CA LYS A 392 17.46 -28.42 -10.05
C LYS A 392 18.52 -29.39 -9.54
N THR A 393 19.35 -29.96 -10.43
CA THR A 393 20.43 -30.89 -10.04
C THR A 393 21.76 -30.20 -9.78
N LEU A 394 21.88 -28.91 -10.10
CA LEU A 394 23.11 -28.15 -9.92
C LEU A 394 23.41 -27.93 -8.43
N GLU A 395 24.65 -28.14 -8.02
CA GLU A 395 25.14 -27.62 -6.73
C GLU A 395 25.08 -26.09 -6.71
N TRP A 396 25.01 -25.49 -5.52
CA TRP A 396 24.86 -24.04 -5.35
C TRP A 396 25.87 -23.20 -6.15
N LYS A 397 27.13 -23.65 -6.26
CA LYS A 397 28.15 -22.97 -7.07
C LYS A 397 27.81 -23.00 -8.57
N GLY A 398 27.30 -24.12 -9.07
CA GLY A 398 26.81 -24.26 -10.43
C GLY A 398 25.55 -23.43 -10.68
N PHE A 399 24.63 -23.45 -9.72
CA PHE A 399 23.42 -22.62 -9.71
C PHE A 399 23.75 -21.11 -9.80
N LEU A 400 24.68 -20.63 -8.97
CA LEU A 400 25.17 -19.25 -9.00
C LEU A 400 25.88 -18.87 -10.30
N LYS A 401 26.68 -19.80 -10.87
CA LYS A 401 27.34 -19.57 -12.15
C LYS A 401 26.30 -19.44 -13.28
N GLY A 402 25.26 -20.27 -13.25
CA GLY A 402 24.12 -20.19 -14.17
C GLY A 402 23.35 -18.88 -14.05
N LEU A 403 23.12 -18.40 -12.83
CA LEU A 403 22.53 -17.09 -12.54
C LEU A 403 23.36 -15.94 -13.14
N ARG A 404 24.67 -15.90 -12.83
CA ARG A 404 25.58 -14.83 -13.28
C ARG A 404 25.79 -14.81 -14.79
N ALA A 405 25.86 -15.97 -15.42
CA ALA A 405 26.07 -16.07 -16.86
C ALA A 405 24.89 -15.55 -17.69
N LYS A 406 23.69 -15.49 -17.11
CA LYS A 406 22.44 -15.27 -17.86
C LYS A 406 21.79 -13.90 -17.65
N ASN A 407 21.93 -13.28 -16.48
CA ASN A 407 21.19 -12.05 -16.15
C ASN A 407 22.06 -10.81 -15.91
N GLY A 408 23.38 -10.91 -16.07
CA GLY A 408 24.28 -9.84 -15.65
C GLY A 408 24.16 -9.57 -14.15
N LEU A 409 24.56 -8.39 -13.73
CA LEU A 409 24.72 -7.97 -12.34
C LEU A 409 23.42 -7.44 -11.67
N ASP A 410 22.27 -7.67 -12.29
CA ASP A 410 21.00 -7.06 -11.88
C ASP A 410 20.22 -7.88 -10.83
N LEU A 411 19.24 -7.24 -10.19
CA LEU A 411 18.34 -7.85 -9.21
C LEU A 411 17.58 -9.02 -9.87
N VAL A 412 17.84 -10.25 -9.43
CA VAL A 412 17.13 -11.45 -9.87
C VAL A 412 16.27 -11.95 -8.73
N SER A 413 15.02 -12.33 -8.98
CA SER A 413 14.26 -13.13 -8.02
C SER A 413 14.26 -14.60 -8.42
N VAL A 414 14.31 -15.49 -7.43
CA VAL A 414 14.32 -16.94 -7.61
C VAL A 414 13.06 -17.50 -7.00
N SER A 415 12.25 -18.18 -7.81
CA SER A 415 10.99 -18.79 -7.41
C SER A 415 11.12 -20.32 -7.37
N PHE A 416 10.76 -20.91 -6.23
CA PHE A 416 10.73 -22.34 -5.98
C PHE A 416 9.27 -22.81 -5.95
N ASN A 417 8.91 -23.73 -6.85
CA ASN A 417 7.59 -24.39 -6.82
C ASN A 417 7.64 -25.60 -5.86
N LEU A 418 6.70 -25.65 -4.93
CA LEU A 418 6.65 -26.64 -3.85
C LEU A 418 5.42 -27.55 -3.98
N GLU A 419 5.59 -28.82 -3.66
CA GLU A 419 4.53 -29.83 -3.58
C GLU A 419 4.47 -30.38 -2.14
N TRP A 420 3.32 -30.22 -1.49
CA TRP A 420 3.07 -30.73 -0.14
C TRP A 420 2.30 -32.04 -0.22
N ARG A 421 2.79 -33.10 0.44
CA ARG A 421 2.08 -34.39 0.54
C ARG A 421 0.99 -34.29 1.63
N THR A 422 -0.24 -34.56 1.23
CA THR A 422 -1.41 -34.69 2.13
C THR A 422 -1.31 -35.87 3.06
#